data_AF-A0A7W0EMZ0-F1
#
_entry.id   AF-A0A7W0EMZ0-F1
#
_cell.length_a   1.000
_cell.length_b   1.000
_cell.length_c   1.000
_cell.angle_alpha   90.00
_cell.angle_beta   90.00
_cell.angle_gamma   90.00
#
_symmetry.space_group_name_H-M   'P 1'
#
loop_
_entity.id
_entity.type
_entity.pdbx_description
1 polymer ?
#
loop_
_entity_poly.entity_id
_entity_poly.type
_entity_poly.pdbx_seq_one_letter_code
_entity_poly.pdbx_strand_id
1 'polypeptide(L)'
;MVGQGKKKNKSVPIFYSSYVATAYQHSDITLIDVSENMIKQAQSSLPIFQNNFSYLVADYSVLNLPQKFDVIISALSIHHLSDAQKEILFRSILNHLNFGGIFVNADQVKGETAEIEQHYRQEWLRKIQERGVSETELHEALERMKEDKMSTLSAQMQWLKNSGFSDVNCWYKNYSFTVFSGRNLMK
;
A
#
# COMPACT_ATOMS: atom_id res chain seq x y z
N MET A 1 4.58 -0.04 -2.41
CA MET A 1 5.88 0.54 -2.02
C MET A 1 6.51 -0.29 -0.91
N VAL A 2 7.84 -0.38 -0.84
CA VAL A 2 8.61 -0.95 0.29
C VAL A 2 9.56 0.13 0.77
N GLY A 3 9.44 0.53 2.04
CA GLY A 3 10.31 1.53 2.67
C GLY A 3 11.75 1.05 2.75
N GLN A 4 12.70 1.91 2.34
CA GLN A 4 14.13 1.60 2.30
C GLN A 4 14.74 1.58 3.71
N GLY A 5 15.37 0.46 4.06
CA GLY A 5 16.48 0.42 5.01
C GLY A 5 17.76 0.12 4.21
N LYS A 6 18.75 1.03 4.23
CA LYS A 6 20.03 0.83 3.55
C LYS A 6 20.86 -0.22 4.31
N LYS A 7 20.77 -1.49 3.92
CA LYS A 7 21.79 -2.51 4.27
C LYS A 7 22.75 -2.78 3.12
N LYS A 8 24.04 -2.89 3.45
CA LYS A 8 25.19 -3.18 2.56
C LYS A 8 25.20 -4.63 1.98
N ASN A 9 24.06 -5.27 1.87
CA ASN A 9 23.80 -6.37 0.95
C ASN A 9 22.54 -5.94 0.21
N LYS A 10 22.66 -5.53 -1.07
CA LYS A 10 21.52 -5.06 -1.87
C LYS A 10 20.54 -6.21 -2.07
N SER A 11 19.65 -6.44 -1.10
CA SER A 11 18.44 -7.20 -1.29
C SER A 11 17.68 -6.51 -2.42
N VAL A 12 17.47 -7.21 -3.53
CA VAL A 12 16.60 -6.75 -4.62
C VAL A 12 15.28 -6.31 -3.98
N PRO A 13 14.75 -5.11 -4.29
CA PRO A 13 13.47 -4.68 -3.76
C PRO A 13 12.42 -5.73 -4.14
N ILE A 14 11.78 -6.33 -3.14
CA ILE A 14 10.67 -7.24 -3.39
C ILE A 14 9.44 -6.37 -3.58
N PHE A 15 8.99 -6.24 -4.83
CA PHE A 15 7.79 -5.49 -5.14
C PHE A 15 6.56 -6.30 -4.78
N TYR A 16 5.50 -5.65 -4.29
CA TYR A 16 4.23 -6.34 -4.04
C TYR A 16 3.69 -6.99 -5.33
N SER A 17 3.93 -6.35 -6.48
CA SER A 17 3.62 -6.89 -7.80
C SER A 17 4.34 -8.20 -8.12
N SER A 18 5.51 -8.50 -7.53
CA SER A 18 6.21 -9.77 -7.75
C SER A 18 5.42 -10.95 -7.19
N TYR A 19 4.74 -10.79 -6.05
CA TYR A 19 3.85 -11.82 -5.49
C TYR A 19 2.63 -12.04 -6.40
N VAL A 20 2.07 -10.97 -6.95
CA VAL A 20 0.93 -11.05 -7.88
C VAL A 20 1.34 -11.70 -9.20
N ALA A 21 2.46 -11.27 -9.79
CA ALA A 21 3.00 -11.86 -11.02
C ALA A 21 3.29 -13.36 -10.88
N THR A 22 3.76 -13.78 -9.70
CA THR A 22 3.98 -15.21 -9.40
C THR A 22 2.66 -15.98 -9.32
N ALA A 23 1.64 -15.43 -8.65
CA ALA A 23 0.37 -16.10 -8.46
C ALA A 23 -0.52 -16.11 -9.72
N TYR A 24 -0.39 -15.08 -10.57
CA TYR A 24 -1.19 -14.89 -11.78
C TYR A 24 -0.27 -14.72 -12.98
N GLN A 25 0.15 -15.84 -13.57
CA GLN A 25 0.98 -15.83 -14.77
C GLN A 25 0.19 -15.23 -15.96
N HIS A 26 0.89 -14.55 -16.87
CA HIS A 26 0.33 -13.95 -18.08
C HIS A 26 -0.72 -12.85 -17.87
N SER A 27 -0.75 -12.20 -16.71
CA SER A 27 -1.61 -11.04 -16.46
C SER A 27 -0.98 -9.73 -16.96
N ASP A 28 -1.82 -8.73 -17.25
CA ASP A 28 -1.40 -7.35 -17.47
C ASP A 28 -1.29 -6.59 -16.14
N ILE A 29 -0.11 -6.04 -15.84
CA ILE A 29 0.20 -5.36 -14.57
C ILE A 29 0.68 -3.94 -14.87
N THR A 30 -0.06 -2.96 -14.37
CA THR A 30 0.35 -1.55 -14.42
C THR A 30 0.92 -1.14 -13.06
N LEU A 31 2.16 -0.66 -13.04
CA LEU A 31 2.81 -0.11 -11.86
C LEU A 31 2.80 1.41 -11.91
N ILE A 32 2.37 2.03 -10.82
CA ILE A 32 2.24 3.48 -10.70
C ILE A 32 2.94 3.92 -9.41
N ASP A 33 3.88 4.85 -9.54
CA ASP A 33 4.60 5.42 -8.39
C ASP A 33 5.02 6.87 -8.73
N VAL A 34 5.05 7.75 -7.74
CA VAL A 34 5.57 9.12 -7.92
C VAL A 34 7.10 9.13 -8.10
N SER A 35 7.78 8.10 -7.62
CA SER A 35 9.23 7.98 -7.69
C SER A 35 9.68 7.34 -9.00
N GLU A 36 10.29 8.14 -9.86
CA GLU A 36 11.00 7.63 -11.06
C GLU A 36 12.00 6.52 -10.73
N ASN A 37 12.70 6.65 -9.60
CA ASN A 37 13.69 5.67 -9.18
C ASN A 37 13.05 4.33 -8.83
N MET A 38 11.88 4.33 -8.20
CA MET A 38 11.14 3.10 -7.91
C MET A 38 10.66 2.43 -9.20
N ILE A 39 10.15 3.21 -10.15
CA ILE A 39 9.76 2.70 -11.47
C ILE A 39 10.96 2.10 -12.22
N LYS A 40 12.12 2.78 -12.24
CA LYS A 40 13.36 2.24 -12.86
C LYS A 40 13.80 0.92 -12.23
N GLN A 41 13.71 0.78 -10.90
CA GLN A 41 14.01 -0.47 -10.22
C GLN A 41 13.02 -1.59 -10.54
N ALA A 42 11.73 -1.25 -10.69
CA ALA A 42 10.72 -2.23 -11.09
C ALA A 42 10.96 -2.72 -12.53
N GLN A 43 11.27 -1.80 -13.45
CA GLN A 43 11.61 -2.10 -14.85
C GLN A 43 12.82 -3.03 -14.98
N SER A 44 13.79 -2.96 -14.07
CA SER A 44 14.94 -3.86 -14.09
C SER A 44 14.69 -5.21 -13.41
N SER A 45 13.74 -5.28 -12.47
CA SER A 45 13.56 -6.46 -11.60
C SER A 45 12.41 -7.36 -12.01
N LEU A 46 11.33 -6.81 -12.58
CA LEU A 46 10.12 -7.55 -12.93
C LEU A 46 10.13 -8.32 -14.26
N PRO A 47 10.99 -8.03 -15.27
CA PRO A 47 11.01 -8.81 -16.52
C PRO A 47 11.33 -10.30 -16.39
N ILE A 48 11.71 -10.78 -15.20
CA ILE A 48 11.85 -12.22 -14.92
C ILE A 48 10.51 -12.97 -14.92
N PHE A 49 9.39 -12.26 -14.72
CA PHE A 49 8.05 -12.85 -14.75
C PHE A 49 7.44 -12.81 -16.15
N GLN A 50 6.64 -13.82 -16.50
CA GLN A 50 5.97 -13.95 -17.80
C GLN A 50 4.65 -13.14 -17.84
N ASN A 51 4.70 -11.89 -17.41
CA ASN A 51 3.57 -10.95 -17.34
C ASN A 51 3.84 -9.76 -18.25
N ASN A 52 2.77 -9.07 -18.66
CA ASN A 52 2.89 -7.83 -19.40
C ASN A 52 2.95 -6.67 -18.40
N PHE A 53 4.06 -5.94 -18.37
CA PHE A 53 4.23 -4.82 -17.43
C PHE A 53 4.13 -3.47 -18.13
N SER A 54 3.26 -2.61 -17.62
CA SER A 54 3.23 -1.18 -17.92
C SER A 54 3.71 -0.39 -16.70
N TYR A 55 4.41 0.71 -16.94
CA TYR A 55 5.02 1.51 -15.88
C TYR A 55 4.66 2.97 -16.06
N LEU A 56 4.22 3.62 -14.99
CA LEU A 56 3.82 5.02 -15.01
C LEU A 56 4.41 5.76 -13.82
N VAL A 57 5.16 6.83 -14.10
CA VAL A 57 5.58 7.78 -13.09
C VAL A 57 4.46 8.81 -12.93
N ALA A 58 3.67 8.70 -11.87
CA ALA A 58 2.53 9.59 -11.63
C ALA A 58 2.11 9.61 -10.17
N ASP A 59 1.46 10.70 -9.77
CA ASP A 59 0.69 10.76 -8.52
C ASP A 59 -0.64 10.04 -8.70
N TYR A 60 -0.71 8.81 -8.19
CA TYR A 60 -1.90 7.97 -8.25
C TYR A 60 -3.10 8.57 -7.49
N SER A 61 -2.89 9.54 -6.58
CA SER A 61 -3.98 10.15 -5.81
C SER A 61 -4.90 11.05 -6.62
N VAL A 62 -4.42 11.53 -7.78
CA VAL A 62 -5.15 12.41 -8.71
C VAL A 62 -5.22 11.86 -10.13
N LEU A 63 -4.69 10.65 -10.35
CA LEU A 63 -4.62 10.03 -11.67
C LEU A 63 -5.99 9.52 -12.11
N ASN A 64 -6.29 9.72 -13.41
CA ASN A 64 -7.45 9.16 -14.08
C ASN A 64 -6.98 8.41 -15.33
N LEU A 65 -7.15 7.09 -15.34
CA LEU A 65 -6.78 6.22 -16.44
C LEU A 65 -8.02 5.85 -17.26
N PRO A 66 -7.91 5.73 -18.59
CA PRO A 66 -9.04 5.36 -19.44
C PRO A 66 -9.46 3.88 -19.25
N GLN A 67 -8.55 3.06 -18.72
CA GLN A 67 -8.76 1.63 -18.52
C GLN A 67 -9.29 1.30 -17.12
N LYS A 68 -10.00 0.16 -17.03
CA LYS A 68 -10.42 -0.44 -15.76
C LYS A 68 -9.59 -1.68 -15.45
N PHE A 69 -9.61 -2.08 -14.18
CA PHE A 69 -8.84 -3.19 -13.65
C PHE A 69 -9.75 -4.16 -12.90
N ASP A 70 -9.41 -5.45 -12.93
CA ASP A 70 -10.03 -6.46 -12.05
C ASP A 70 -9.42 -6.37 -10.63
N VAL A 71 -8.10 -6.19 -10.65
CA VAL A 71 -7.07 -6.03 -9.62
C VAL A 71 -6.62 -4.60 -9.27
N ILE A 72 -7.03 -3.95 -8.17
CA ILE A 72 -6.25 -2.78 -7.68
C ILE A 72 -5.65 -3.10 -6.31
N ILE A 73 -4.33 -3.00 -6.20
CA ILE A 73 -3.60 -3.29 -4.97
C ILE A 73 -2.70 -2.12 -4.58
N SER A 74 -2.53 -1.91 -3.28
CA SER A 74 -1.57 -0.97 -2.74
C SER A 74 -0.89 -1.55 -1.50
N ALA A 75 0.35 -1.14 -1.26
CA ALA A 75 1.09 -1.53 -0.06
C ALA A 75 1.99 -0.40 0.43
N LEU A 76 1.95 -0.12 1.73
CA LEU A 76 2.77 0.89 2.43
C LEU A 76 2.87 2.22 1.65
N SER A 77 1.72 2.78 1.28
CA SER A 77 1.67 3.91 0.33
C SER A 77 0.59 4.93 0.63
N ILE A 78 -0.65 4.48 0.79
CA ILE A 78 -1.81 5.37 0.92
C ILE A 78 -1.77 6.12 2.27
N HIS A 79 -1.08 5.59 3.28
CA HIS A 79 -0.90 6.24 4.58
C HIS A 79 -0.21 7.62 4.54
N HIS A 80 0.47 8.01 3.46
CA HIS A 80 1.05 9.36 3.32
C HIS A 80 0.03 10.43 2.87
N LEU A 81 -1.14 10.02 2.38
CA LEU A 81 -2.19 10.93 1.94
C LEU A 81 -2.96 11.50 3.14
N SER A 82 -3.48 12.73 3.03
CA SER A 82 -4.44 13.24 4.02
C SER A 82 -5.75 12.45 3.97
N ASP A 83 -6.57 12.54 5.03
CA ASP A 83 -7.86 11.84 5.10
C ASP A 83 -8.77 12.18 3.91
N ALA A 84 -8.88 13.46 3.54
CA ALA A 84 -9.64 13.91 2.38
C ALA A 84 -9.12 13.31 1.06
N GLN A 85 -7.80 13.20 0.90
CA GLN A 85 -7.20 12.58 -0.27
C GLN A 85 -7.47 11.07 -0.31
N LYS A 86 -7.47 10.37 0.84
CA LYS A 86 -7.82 8.94 0.90
C LYS A 86 -9.26 8.69 0.47
N GLU A 87 -10.20 9.52 0.92
CA GLU A 87 -11.60 9.42 0.48
C GLU A 87 -11.77 9.62 -1.02
N ILE A 88 -11.11 10.63 -1.59
CA ILE A 88 -11.12 10.89 -3.05
C ILE A 88 -10.51 9.71 -3.79
N LEU A 89 -9.37 9.21 -3.32
CA LEU A 89 -8.68 8.07 -3.91
C LEU A 89 -9.58 6.82 -3.89
N PHE A 90 -10.24 6.50 -2.79
CA PHE A 90 -11.11 5.32 -2.72
C PHE A 90 -12.26 5.39 -3.72
N ARG A 91 -12.89 6.57 -3.90
CA ARG A 91 -13.89 6.77 -4.96
C ARG A 91 -13.29 6.59 -6.36
N SER A 92 -12.10 7.13 -6.59
CA SER A 92 -11.39 6.96 -7.86
C SER A 92 -11.09 5.47 -8.14
N ILE A 93 -10.57 4.75 -7.15
CA ILE A 93 -10.28 3.31 -7.27
C ILE A 93 -11.54 2.53 -7.63
N LEU A 94 -12.68 2.80 -6.98
CA LEU A 94 -13.93 2.12 -7.31
C LEU A 94 -14.34 2.34 -8.78
N ASN A 95 -14.20 3.56 -9.29
CA ASN A 95 -14.52 3.89 -10.68
C ASN A 95 -13.60 3.19 -11.69
N HIS A 96 -12.35 2.92 -11.29
CA HIS A 96 -11.36 2.18 -12.09
C HIS A 96 -11.47 0.66 -11.93
N LEU A 97 -12.37 0.14 -11.09
CA LEU A 97 -12.59 -1.30 -10.99
C LEU A 97 -13.68 -1.75 -11.97
N ASN A 98 -13.45 -2.90 -12.61
CA ASN A 98 -14.49 -3.67 -13.29
C ASN A 98 -15.57 -4.13 -12.30
N PHE A 99 -16.77 -4.42 -12.80
CA PHE A 99 -17.77 -5.12 -12.00
C PHE A 99 -17.20 -6.47 -11.53
N GLY A 100 -17.34 -6.77 -10.24
CA GLY A 100 -16.74 -7.93 -9.58
C GLY A 100 -15.30 -7.73 -9.10
N GLY A 101 -14.63 -6.65 -9.51
CA GLY A 101 -13.25 -6.33 -9.17
C GLY A 101 -13.05 -6.03 -7.68
N ILE A 102 -11.79 -6.07 -7.24
CA ILE A 102 -11.41 -5.91 -5.83
C ILE A 102 -10.29 -4.88 -5.64
N PHE A 103 -10.43 -4.07 -4.60
CA PHE A 103 -9.35 -3.25 -4.07
C PHE A 103 -8.76 -3.90 -2.82
N VAL A 104 -7.44 -4.00 -2.73
CA VAL A 104 -6.72 -4.50 -1.54
C VAL A 104 -5.64 -3.51 -1.12
N ASN A 105 -5.67 -3.09 0.14
CA ASN A 105 -4.64 -2.23 0.74
C ASN A 105 -3.93 -2.95 1.89
N ALA A 106 -2.61 -3.11 1.77
CA ALA A 106 -1.74 -3.66 2.81
C ALA A 106 -0.91 -2.51 3.44
N ASP A 107 -1.40 -1.91 4.50
CA ASP A 107 -0.92 -0.59 4.92
C ASP A 107 -0.86 -0.37 6.44
N GLN A 108 -0.25 0.75 6.81
CA GLN A 108 -0.17 1.23 8.19
C GLN A 108 -1.42 2.03 8.59
N VAL A 109 -1.91 1.80 9.80
CA VAL A 109 -3.04 2.49 10.40
C VAL A 109 -2.68 3.04 11.78
N LYS A 110 -3.37 4.11 12.14
CA LYS A 110 -3.31 4.68 13.49
C LYS A 110 -4.15 3.84 14.46
N GLY A 111 -3.73 3.75 15.71
CA GLY A 111 -4.54 3.23 16.80
C GLY A 111 -5.86 3.98 16.94
N GLU A 112 -6.94 3.26 17.27
CA GLU A 112 -8.28 3.84 17.42
C GLU A 112 -8.34 4.85 18.58
N THR A 113 -7.46 4.72 19.55
CA THR A 113 -7.28 5.63 20.68
C THR A 113 -5.80 5.95 20.85
N ALA A 114 -5.49 7.02 21.59
CA ALA A 114 -4.11 7.38 21.92
C ALA A 114 -3.37 6.26 22.68
N GLU A 115 -4.07 5.52 23.55
CA GLU A 115 -3.51 4.39 24.29
C GLU A 115 -3.16 3.22 23.35
N ILE A 116 -4.04 2.89 22.41
CA ILE A 116 -3.78 1.84 21.42
C ILE A 116 -2.62 2.25 20.50
N GLU A 117 -2.58 3.51 20.07
CA GLU A 117 -1.47 4.05 19.27
C GLU A 117 -0.13 3.95 20.02
N GLN A 118 -0.13 4.31 21.29
CA GLN A 118 1.06 4.16 22.14
C GLN A 118 1.49 2.70 22.23
N HIS A 119 0.55 1.77 22.40
CA HIS A 119 0.84 0.34 22.44
C HIS A 119 1.44 -0.17 21.12
N TYR A 120 0.90 0.27 19.97
CA TYR A 120 1.45 -0.06 18.65
C TYR A 120 2.89 0.44 18.51
N ARG A 121 3.17 1.68 18.93
CA ARG A 121 4.50 2.27 18.90
C ARG A 121 5.49 1.53 19.79
N GLN A 122 5.09 1.17 21.00
CA GLN A 122 5.93 0.40 21.93
C GLN A 122 6.30 -0.96 21.35
N GLU A 123 5.34 -1.67 20.77
CA GLU A 123 5.59 -2.96 20.15
C GLU A 123 6.51 -2.85 18.92
N TRP A 124 6.32 -1.82 18.10
CA TRP A 124 7.21 -1.57 16.95
C TRP A 124 8.65 -1.33 17.39
N LEU A 125 8.86 -0.50 18.42
CA LEU A 125 10.18 -0.25 19.00
C LEU A 125 10.81 -1.54 19.55
N ARG A 126 10.03 -2.33 20.31
CA ARG A 126 10.49 -3.62 20.85
C ARG A 126 10.95 -4.56 19.73
N LYS A 127 10.14 -4.74 18.68
CA LYS A 127 10.48 -5.60 17.52
C LYS A 127 11.70 -5.13 16.75
N ILE A 128 11.92 -3.81 16.65
CA ILE A 128 13.12 -3.26 16.02
C ILE A 128 14.37 -3.56 16.83
N GLN A 129 14.30 -3.37 18.15
CA GLN A 129 15.41 -3.68 19.07
C GLN A 129 15.76 -5.17 19.03
N GLU A 130 14.75 -6.05 19.05
CA GLU A 130 14.95 -7.51 18.95
C GLU A 130 15.62 -7.94 17.64
N ARG A 131 15.41 -7.19 16.56
CA ARG A 131 16.04 -7.45 15.26
C ARG A 131 17.45 -6.86 15.15
N GLY A 132 17.97 -6.22 16.20
CA GLY A 132 19.30 -5.63 16.22
C GLY A 132 19.48 -4.49 15.21
N VAL A 133 18.40 -3.74 14.93
CA VAL A 133 18.49 -2.54 14.07
C VAL A 133 19.36 -1.49 14.76
N SER A 134 20.28 -0.90 14.02
CA SER A 134 21.18 0.11 14.56
C SER A 134 20.45 1.40 14.94
N GLU A 135 21.02 2.18 15.85
CA GLU A 135 20.46 3.49 16.24
C GLU A 135 20.33 4.44 15.04
N THR A 136 21.29 4.40 14.11
CA THR A 136 21.23 5.18 12.87
C THR A 136 20.03 4.76 12.00
N GLU A 137 19.84 3.46 11.78
CA GLU A 137 18.70 2.95 10.99
C GLU A 137 17.35 3.27 11.67
N LEU A 138 17.30 3.20 13.00
CA LEU A 138 16.11 3.60 13.78
C LEU A 138 15.84 5.10 13.64
N HIS A 139 16.86 5.95 13.76
CA HIS A 139 16.72 7.38 13.59
C HIS A 139 16.21 7.72 12.19
N GLU A 140 16.80 7.15 11.14
CA GLU A 140 16.32 7.32 9.77
C GLU A 140 14.87 6.85 9.57
N ALA A 141 14.47 5.75 10.23
CA ALA A 141 13.10 5.27 10.19
C ALA A 141 12.12 6.26 10.85
N LEU A 142 12.49 6.79 12.02
CA LEU A 142 11.69 7.79 12.74
C LEU A 142 11.56 9.10 11.95
N GLU A 143 12.61 9.53 11.25
CA GLU A 143 12.53 10.71 10.39
C GLU A 143 11.55 10.51 9.23
N ARG A 144 11.58 9.35 8.56
CA ARG A 144 10.61 9.03 7.49
C ARG A 144 9.17 8.99 8.00
N MET A 145 8.95 8.43 9.20
CA MET A 145 7.62 8.34 9.80
C MET A 145 6.98 9.69 10.12
N LYS A 146 7.74 10.80 10.13
CA LYS A 146 7.16 12.14 10.29
C LYS A 146 6.27 12.55 9.13
N GLU A 147 6.43 11.93 7.96
CA GLU A 147 5.62 12.17 6.78
C GLU A 147 4.31 11.37 6.78
N ASP A 148 4.15 10.43 7.73
CA ASP A 148 2.98 9.56 7.81
C ASP A 148 1.74 10.34 8.26
N LYS A 149 0.64 10.17 7.52
CA LYS A 149 -0.69 10.74 7.82
C LYS A 149 -1.67 9.61 8.04
N MET A 150 -1.32 8.68 8.92
CA MET A 150 -2.12 7.49 9.19
C MET A 150 -3.50 7.86 9.74
N SER A 151 -4.52 7.19 9.22
CA SER A 151 -5.88 7.23 9.74
C SER A 151 -6.18 5.91 10.46
N THR A 152 -7.22 5.88 11.30
CA THR A 152 -7.65 4.63 11.94
C THR A 152 -8.17 3.65 10.90
N LEU A 153 -8.12 2.35 11.22
CA LEU A 153 -8.67 1.32 10.34
C LEU A 153 -10.18 1.48 10.20
N SER A 154 -10.88 1.78 11.30
CA SER A 154 -12.32 2.02 11.31
C SER A 154 -12.73 3.13 10.33
N ALA A 155 -12.02 4.26 10.32
CA ALA A 155 -12.27 5.36 9.41
C ALA A 155 -12.05 4.94 7.94
N GLN A 156 -10.94 4.27 7.64
CA GLN A 156 -10.64 3.83 6.27
C GLN A 156 -11.66 2.82 5.73
N MET A 157 -12.10 1.87 6.55
CA MET A 157 -13.18 0.94 6.17
C MET A 157 -14.50 1.67 5.97
N GLN A 158 -14.80 2.69 6.78
CA GLN A 158 -16.00 3.50 6.58
C GLN A 158 -15.92 4.32 5.29
N TRP A 159 -14.76 4.87 4.95
CA TRP A 159 -14.55 5.59 3.69
C TRP A 159 -14.70 4.68 2.46
N LEU A 160 -14.24 3.43 2.53
CA LEU A 160 -14.53 2.45 1.48
C LEU A 160 -16.04 2.23 1.32
N LYS A 161 -16.77 2.00 2.42
CA LYS A 161 -18.23 1.83 2.38
C LYS A 161 -18.93 3.06 1.80
N ASN A 162 -18.57 4.25 2.26
CA ASN A 162 -19.11 5.52 1.78
C ASN A 162 -18.81 5.77 0.29
N SER A 163 -17.72 5.22 -0.22
CA SER A 163 -17.36 5.31 -1.64
C SER A 163 -18.19 4.39 -2.52
N GLY A 164 -18.86 3.38 -1.96
CA GLY A 164 -19.68 2.40 -2.69
C GLY A 164 -19.08 0.99 -2.76
N PHE A 165 -17.97 0.71 -2.08
CA PHE A 165 -17.45 -0.65 -2.01
C PHE A 165 -18.39 -1.57 -1.22
N SER A 166 -18.61 -2.76 -1.75
CA SER A 166 -19.26 -3.89 -1.08
C SER A 166 -18.21 -4.79 -0.42
N ASP A 167 -18.64 -5.72 0.44
CA ASP A 167 -17.77 -6.72 1.09
C ASP A 167 -16.50 -6.13 1.74
N VAL A 168 -16.64 -4.96 2.36
CA VAL A 168 -15.51 -4.30 3.02
C VAL A 168 -15.10 -5.10 4.25
N ASN A 169 -13.85 -5.56 4.27
CA ASN A 169 -13.34 -6.44 5.32
C ASN A 169 -11.86 -6.15 5.65
N CYS A 170 -11.46 -6.45 6.88
CA CYS A 170 -10.07 -6.52 7.29
C CYS A 170 -9.65 -8.00 7.41
N TRP A 171 -8.73 -8.42 6.55
CA TRP A 171 -8.26 -9.81 6.46
C TRP A 171 -7.11 -10.11 7.40
N TYR A 172 -6.32 -9.09 7.73
CA TYR A 172 -5.16 -9.22 8.59
C TYR A 172 -4.96 -7.94 9.40
N LYS A 173 -4.61 -8.10 10.68
CA LYS A 173 -4.21 -7.00 11.54
C LYS A 173 -3.15 -7.47 12.52
N ASN A 174 -2.05 -6.73 12.57
CA ASN A 174 -0.95 -6.92 13.51
C ASN A 174 -0.47 -5.54 13.95
N TYR A 175 -1.01 -5.06 15.07
CA TYR A 175 -0.83 -3.69 15.56
C TYR A 175 -1.21 -2.67 14.49
N SER A 176 -0.27 -1.79 14.10
CA SER A 176 -0.48 -0.78 13.06
C SER A 176 -0.48 -1.34 11.63
N PHE A 177 -0.05 -2.58 11.40
CA PHE A 177 -0.04 -3.16 10.05
C PHE A 177 -1.34 -3.91 9.76
N THR A 178 -2.00 -3.59 8.66
CA THR A 178 -3.30 -4.17 8.28
C THR A 178 -3.35 -4.57 6.82
N VAL A 179 -4.22 -5.52 6.49
CA VAL A 179 -4.67 -5.79 5.13
C VAL A 179 -6.19 -5.69 5.11
N PHE A 180 -6.73 -4.79 4.32
CA PHE A 180 -8.16 -4.60 4.16
C PHE A 180 -8.55 -4.44 2.69
N SER A 181 -9.80 -4.74 2.36
CA SER A 181 -10.29 -4.73 0.99
C SER A 181 -11.72 -4.21 0.86
N GLY A 182 -12.14 -4.00 -0.38
CA GLY A 182 -13.55 -3.85 -0.77
C GLY A 182 -13.74 -4.31 -2.22
N ARG A 183 -14.97 -4.71 -2.57
CA ARG A 183 -15.35 -5.17 -3.92
C ARG A 183 -16.24 -4.18 -4.65
N ASN A 184 -16.05 -4.05 -5.96
CA ASN A 184 -16.98 -3.34 -6.82
C ASN A 184 -18.11 -4.29 -7.23
N LEU A 185 -19.28 -4.19 -6.59
CA LEU A 185 -20.49 -4.92 -6.98
C LEU A 185 -21.59 -3.98 -7.52
N MET A 186 -21.24 -2.72 -7.81
CA MET A 186 -22.16 -1.79 -8.46
C MET A 186 -22.13 -2.06 -9.98
N LYS A 187 -23.31 -2.33 -10.54
CA LYS A 187 -23.50 -2.51 -11.98
C LYS A 187 -23.49 -1.17 -12.71
#